data_AF-A0A7J8JF52-F1
#
_entry.id   AF-A0A7J8JF52-F1
#
_cell.length_a   1.000
_cell.length_b   1.000
_cell.length_c   1.000
_cell.angle_alpha   90.00
_cell.angle_beta   90.00
_cell.angle_gamma   90.00
#
_symmetry.space_group_name_H-M   'P 1'
#
loop_
_entity.id
_entity.type
_entity.pdbx_description
1 polymer ?
#
loop_
_entity_poly.entity_id
_entity_poly.type
_entity_poly.pdbx_seq_one_letter_code
_entity_poly.pdbx_strand_id
1 'polypeptide(L)'
;MAGFLTTPWRLISGLLGVMCLVLMATLGILLRNSFSKQNILSTPSPGPTVEPQKGSSCQKMWIGYQCKCYFISNEMKTWEESRYFCASQNSSLLQLQNGDELA
;
A
#
# COMPACT_ATOMS: atom_id res chain seq x y z
N MET A 1 22.68 56.10 -5.21
CA MET A 1 21.46 55.38 -5.61
C MET A 1 21.90 54.03 -6.17
N ALA A 2 22.17 53.05 -5.31
CA ALA A 2 22.79 51.79 -5.71
C ALA A 2 22.11 50.64 -4.97
N GLY A 3 21.31 49.85 -5.69
CA GLY A 3 20.65 48.69 -5.11
C GLY A 3 19.51 48.19 -5.98
N PHE A 4 19.79 47.68 -7.19
CA PHE A 4 18.74 46.99 -7.96
C PHE A 4 19.20 45.84 -8.88
N LEU A 5 20.50 45.45 -8.89
CA LEU A 5 21.01 44.43 -9.83
C LEU A 5 21.51 43.11 -9.20
N THR A 6 21.30 42.85 -7.91
CA THR A 6 21.86 41.65 -7.23
C THR A 6 20.92 40.46 -7.07
N THR A 7 19.65 40.53 -7.49
CA THR A 7 18.64 39.57 -7.03
C THR A 7 17.85 38.73 -8.05
N PRO A 8 18.08 38.74 -9.39
CA PRO A 8 17.34 37.81 -10.26
C PRO A 8 17.64 36.35 -9.90
N TRP A 9 18.93 35.99 -9.77
CA TRP A 9 19.35 34.60 -9.52
C TRP A 9 18.96 34.08 -8.13
N ARG A 10 18.99 34.96 -7.12
CA ARG A 10 18.54 34.65 -5.76
C ARG A 10 17.03 34.42 -5.71
N LEU A 11 16.26 35.23 -6.43
CA LEU A 11 14.81 35.05 -6.55
C LEU A 11 14.47 33.78 -7.34
N ILE A 12 15.17 33.52 -8.46
CA ILE A 12 15.01 32.29 -9.24
C ILE A 12 15.34 31.05 -8.41
N SER A 13 16.44 31.08 -7.65
CA SER A 13 16.81 30.00 -6.73
C SER A 13 15.77 29.79 -5.63
N GLY A 14 15.20 30.88 -5.09
CA GLY A 14 14.11 30.81 -4.11
C GLY A 14 12.84 30.20 -4.70
N LEU A 15 12.42 30.66 -5.89
CA LEU A 15 11.26 30.13 -6.62
C LEU A 15 11.42 28.65 -6.93
N LEU A 16 12.57 28.23 -7.46
CA LEU A 16 12.88 26.81 -7.72
C LEU A 16 12.82 25.99 -6.43
N GLY A 17 13.37 26.50 -5.33
CA GLY A 17 13.31 25.85 -4.02
C GLY A 17 11.89 25.66 -3.52
N VAL A 18 11.07 26.72 -3.57
CA VAL A 18 9.65 26.66 -3.16
C VAL A 18 8.86 25.70 -4.04
N MET A 19 9.06 25.73 -5.35
CA MET A 19 8.42 24.79 -6.28
C MET A 19 8.81 23.35 -5.96
N CYS A 20 10.09 23.07 -5.70
CA CYS A 20 10.55 21.74 -5.27
C CYS A 20 9.90 21.31 -3.95
N LEU A 21 9.83 22.19 -2.95
CA LEU A 21 9.19 21.86 -1.67
C LEU A 21 7.70 21.53 -1.84
N VAL A 22 6.98 22.31 -2.66
CA VAL A 22 5.57 22.05 -2.97
C VAL A 22 5.40 20.71 -3.69
N LEU A 23 6.25 20.42 -4.69
CA LEU A 23 6.21 19.15 -5.42
C LEU A 23 6.50 17.94 -4.51
N MET A 24 7.48 18.05 -3.61
CA MET A 24 7.79 16.97 -2.66
C MET A 24 6.65 16.77 -1.65
N ALA A 25 6.03 17.85 -1.16
CA ALA A 25 4.90 17.77 -0.25
C ALA A 25 3.67 17.16 -0.93
N THR A 26 3.33 17.58 -2.16
CA THR A 26 2.20 17.00 -2.91
C THR A 26 2.42 15.53 -3.21
N LEU A 27 3.63 15.15 -3.64
CA LEU A 27 3.98 13.75 -3.86
C LEU A 27 3.88 12.94 -2.56
N GLY A 28 4.39 13.45 -1.44
CA GLY A 28 4.27 12.82 -0.13
C GLY A 28 2.81 12.64 0.32
N ILE A 29 1.97 13.65 0.12
CA ILE A 29 0.53 13.58 0.44
C ILE A 29 -0.18 12.58 -0.46
N LEU A 30 0.11 12.56 -1.77
CA LEU A 30 -0.46 11.62 -2.73
C LEU A 30 -0.09 10.18 -2.37
N LEU A 31 1.18 9.92 -2.06
CA LEU A 31 1.65 8.61 -1.59
C LEU A 31 0.90 8.21 -0.31
N ARG A 32 0.87 9.08 0.71
CA ARG A 32 0.16 8.80 1.98
C ARG A 32 -1.33 8.53 1.80
N ASN A 33 -1.99 9.27 0.90
CA ASN A 33 -3.40 9.09 0.57
C ASN A 33 -3.65 7.76 -0.14
N SER A 34 -2.78 7.34 -1.07
CA SER A 34 -2.88 6.02 -1.71
C SER A 34 -2.75 4.87 -0.71
N PHE A 35 -1.79 4.97 0.23
CA PHE A 35 -1.65 3.99 1.32
C PHE A 35 -2.85 4.01 2.30
N SER A 36 -3.43 5.18 2.58
CA SER A 36 -4.64 5.28 3.41
C SER A 36 -5.90 4.79 2.70
N LYS A 37 -6.02 5.00 1.38
CA LYS A 37 -7.16 4.49 0.59
C LYS A 37 -7.18 2.97 0.50
N GLN A 38 -6.01 2.32 0.43
CA GLN A 38 -5.91 0.88 0.60
C GLN A 38 -6.41 0.40 1.98
N ASN A 39 -6.48 1.28 2.99
CA ASN A 39 -6.98 0.95 4.33
C ASN A 39 -8.51 1.06 4.49
N ILE A 40 -9.22 1.73 3.58
CA ILE A 40 -10.63 2.12 3.80
C ILE A 40 -11.62 1.31 2.96
N LEU A 41 -11.21 0.66 1.87
CA LEU A 41 -12.10 -0.15 1.03
C LEU A 41 -11.94 -1.66 1.27
N SER A 42 -12.31 -2.12 2.46
CA SER A 42 -12.72 -3.51 2.69
C SER A 42 -13.98 -3.50 3.52
N THR A 43 -15.10 -3.16 2.87
CA THR A 43 -16.44 -3.40 3.43
C THR A 43 -16.62 -4.92 3.52
N PRO A 44 -16.87 -5.51 4.70
CA PRO A 44 -17.23 -6.92 4.78
C PRO A 44 -18.62 -7.09 4.15
N SER A 45 -18.67 -7.73 2.99
CA SER A 45 -19.92 -8.19 2.40
C SER A 45 -20.53 -9.26 3.32
N PRO A 46 -21.82 -9.20 3.68
CA PRO A 46 -22.46 -10.22 4.50
C PRO A 46 -22.87 -11.42 3.63
N GLY A 47 -22.22 -12.57 3.86
CA GLY A 47 -22.58 -13.86 3.25
C GLY A 47 -21.92 -15.03 4.01
N PRO A 48 -22.49 -16.25 3.94
CA PRO A 48 -23.38 -16.82 4.94
C PRO A 48 -22.65 -17.52 6.09
N THR A 49 -23.32 -17.47 7.24
CA THR A 49 -23.00 -18.04 8.54
C THR A 49 -22.38 -19.44 8.50
N VAL A 50 -21.10 -19.55 8.86
CA VAL A 50 -20.52 -20.78 9.41
C VAL A 50 -19.74 -20.39 10.66
N GLU A 51 -20.29 -20.80 11.81
CA GLU A 51 -19.70 -21.04 13.13
C GLU A 51 -18.31 -20.43 13.44
N PRO A 52 -18.14 -19.70 14.57
CA PRO A 52 -16.84 -19.19 14.98
C PRO A 52 -15.92 -20.32 15.46
N GLN A 53 -15.25 -20.96 14.52
CA GLN A 53 -14.12 -21.86 14.79
C GLN A 53 -13.02 -21.03 15.45
N LYS A 54 -12.84 -21.24 16.75
CA LYS A 54 -11.80 -20.67 17.59
C LYS A 54 -10.43 -21.16 17.12
N GLY A 55 -9.82 -20.51 16.14
CA GLY A 55 -8.51 -20.91 15.64
C GLY A 55 -7.92 -19.92 14.63
N SER A 56 -6.83 -19.27 15.03
CA SER A 56 -6.04 -18.25 14.32
C SER A 56 -6.69 -16.87 14.19
N SER A 57 -6.25 -15.93 15.04
CA SER A 57 -6.38 -14.51 14.72
C SER A 57 -5.42 -14.23 13.58
N CYS A 58 -5.92 -14.05 12.35
CA CYS A 58 -5.10 -13.57 11.27
C CYS A 58 -4.59 -12.15 11.59
N GLN A 59 -3.44 -11.79 11.01
CA GLN A 59 -2.91 -10.44 11.13
C GLN A 59 -3.91 -9.43 10.54
N LYS A 60 -3.88 -8.19 11.03
CA LYS A 60 -4.72 -7.10 10.48
C LYS A 60 -4.55 -7.04 8.95
N MET A 61 -5.66 -6.94 8.21
CA MET A 61 -5.74 -6.91 6.73
C MET A 61 -5.53 -8.27 6.03
N TRP A 62 -5.53 -9.38 6.77
CA TRP A 62 -5.54 -10.73 6.19
C TRP A 62 -6.93 -11.35 6.30
N ILE A 63 -7.28 -12.18 5.32
CA ILE A 63 -8.55 -12.90 5.24
C ILE A 63 -8.34 -14.29 5.84
N GLY A 64 -9.12 -14.65 6.85
CA GLY A 64 -9.09 -15.98 7.44
C GLY A 64 -10.06 -16.93 6.76
N TYR A 65 -9.60 -18.10 6.33
CA TYR A 65 -10.44 -19.17 5.80
C TYR A 65 -9.82 -20.53 6.12
N GLN A 66 -10.61 -21.47 6.66
CA GLN A 66 -10.19 -22.84 6.96
C GLN A 66 -8.84 -22.93 7.71
N CYS A 67 -8.68 -22.16 8.80
CA CYS A 67 -7.45 -22.07 9.61
C CYS A 67 -6.20 -21.57 8.85
N LYS A 68 -6.37 -21.00 7.67
CA LYS A 68 -5.32 -20.33 6.89
C LYS A 68 -5.59 -18.83 6.81
N CYS A 69 -4.53 -18.04 6.68
CA CYS A 69 -4.60 -16.59 6.49
C CYS A 69 -4.10 -16.24 5.09
N TYR A 70 -4.88 -15.43 4.37
CA TYR A 70 -4.61 -15.03 2.99
C TYR A 70 -4.42 -13.51 2.91
N PHE A 71 -3.44 -13.09 2.13
CA PHE A 71 -3.18 -11.69 1.82
C PHE A 71 -3.28 -11.46 0.31
N ILE A 72 -4.09 -10.50 -0.09
CA ILE A 72 -4.28 -10.13 -1.50
C ILE A 72 -3.54 -8.81 -1.75
N SER A 73 -2.44 -8.88 -2.50
CA SER A 73 -1.70 -7.71 -2.93
C SER A 73 -2.36 -7.08 -4.16
N ASN A 74 -2.63 -5.77 -4.11
CA ASN A 74 -3.08 -5.00 -5.28
C ASN A 74 -1.91 -4.47 -6.12
N GLU A 75 -0.66 -4.67 -5.68
CA GLU A 75 0.52 -4.24 -6.42
C GLU A 75 0.89 -5.23 -7.51
N MET A 76 1.13 -4.73 -8.73
CA MET A 76 1.68 -5.52 -9.82
C MET A 76 3.16 -5.80 -9.56
N LYS A 77 3.51 -7.09 -9.54
CA LYS A 77 4.86 -7.61 -9.39
C LYS A 77 5.06 -8.77 -10.35
N THR A 78 6.29 -9.03 -10.75
CA THR A 78 6.62 -10.30 -11.39
C THR A 78 6.35 -11.46 -10.43
N TRP A 79 6.24 -12.68 -10.96
CA TRP A 79 6.01 -13.85 -10.13
C TRP A 79 7.12 -14.06 -9.09
N GLU A 80 8.36 -13.81 -9.47
CA GLU A 80 9.52 -13.91 -8.58
C GLU A 80 9.49 -12.86 -7.46
N GLU A 81 9.27 -11.59 -7.79
CA GLU A 81 9.11 -10.52 -6.80
C GLU A 81 7.94 -10.78 -5.85
N SER A 82 6.84 -11.34 -6.35
CA SER A 82 5.69 -11.72 -5.53
C SER A 82 6.03 -12.80 -4.51
N ARG A 83 6.81 -13.82 -4.90
CA ARG A 83 7.31 -14.83 -3.96
C ARG A 83 8.19 -14.23 -2.88
N TYR A 84 9.14 -13.37 -3.26
CA TYR A 84 10.01 -12.69 -2.31
C TYR A 84 9.22 -11.80 -1.33
N PHE A 85 8.22 -11.10 -1.84
CA PHE A 85 7.32 -10.29 -1.00
C PHE A 85 6.57 -11.16 0.02
N CYS A 86 5.96 -12.26 -0.39
CA CYS A 86 5.30 -13.18 0.56
C CYS A 86 6.29 -13.71 1.61
N ALA A 87 7.50 -14.11 1.19
CA ALA A 87 8.53 -14.57 2.12
C ALA A 87 8.92 -13.51 3.15
N SER A 88 9.01 -12.23 2.76
CA SER A 88 9.28 -11.12 3.70
C SER A 88 8.18 -10.92 4.75
N GLN A 89 6.95 -11.37 4.45
CA GLN A 89 5.79 -11.32 5.34
C GLN A 89 5.62 -12.60 6.17
N ASN A 90 6.65 -13.46 6.24
CA ASN A 90 6.59 -14.78 6.86
C ASN A 90 5.47 -15.67 6.30
N SER A 91 5.17 -15.53 5.00
CA SER A 91 4.19 -16.33 4.30
C SER A 91 4.75 -16.90 3.00
N SER A 92 3.94 -17.68 2.30
CA SER A 92 4.25 -18.21 0.98
C SER A 92 3.29 -17.64 -0.06
N LEU A 93 3.77 -17.53 -1.30
CA LEU A 93 2.89 -17.24 -2.42
C LEU A 93 1.86 -18.36 -2.53
N LEU A 94 0.58 -17.98 -2.67
CA LEU A 94 -0.52 -18.94 -2.71
C LEU A 94 -0.30 -19.97 -3.81
N GLN A 95 -0.32 -21.25 -3.41
CA GLN A 95 -0.35 -22.38 -4.32
C GLN A 95 -1.71 -23.05 -4.16
N LEU A 96 -2.51 -22.95 -5.22
CA LEU A 96 -3.82 -23.60 -5.29
C LEU A 96 -3.59 -25.11 -5.34
N GLN A 97 -3.91 -25.80 -4.25
CA GLN A 97 -3.76 -27.25 -4.19
C GLN A 97 -5.05 -27.95 -4.66
N ASN A 98 -6.22 -27.40 -4.33
CA ASN A 98 -7.53 -27.97 -4.67
C ASN A 98 -8.50 -26.89 -5.17
N GLY A 99 -9.51 -27.31 -5.94
CA GLY A 99 -10.57 -26.43 -6.44
C GLY A 99 -11.44 -25.78 -5.35
N ASP A 100 -11.50 -26.39 -4.17
CA ASP A 100 -12.25 -25.86 -3.02
C ASP A 100 -11.69 -24.53 -2.48
N GLU A 101 -10.44 -24.19 -2.85
CA GLU A 101 -9.81 -22.90 -2.50
C GLU A 101 -10.20 -21.76 -3.47
N LEU A 102 -10.97 -22.06 -4.53
CA LEU A 102 -11.45 -21.10 -5.53
C LEU A 102 -12.94 -20.73 -5.36
N ALA A 103 -13.64 -21.39 -4.44
CA ALA A 103 -15.10 -21.34 -4.29
C ALA A 103 -15.58 -20.10 -3.51
#